data_AF-A0A1V4DL31-F1
#
_entry.id   AF-A0A1V4DL31-F1
#
_cell.length_a   1.000
_cell.length_b   1.000
_cell.length_c   1.000
_cell.angle_alpha   90.00
_cell.angle_beta   90.00
_cell.angle_gamma   90.00
#
_symmetry.space_group_name_H-M   'P 1'
#
loop_
_entity.id
_entity.type
_entity.pdbx_description
1 polymer ?
#
loop_
_entity_poly.entity_id
_entity_poly.type
_entity_poly.pdbx_seq_one_letter_code
_entity_poly.pdbx_strand_id
1 'polypeptide(L)'
;KVPVGQTYAVSDDDVATDYYRATTFNGSAPGDRTDLKGQDRYYQLWYAHRQVFVRAADVDLHDAQRSPVSSTTPPVISGSAKVGGELAASPGTWSRQVAGFTYQWYVDGTAVSGATESTYRPGVEDLGKSVLVEVTVDDPYFTATSARSAATAPVAPGTFTSAEPPAVTGTPKIGRTLKASPGTWTPSPEKVTYQWLRDGVPVRGATGRTYDLTGHDHGARVAVRVTVSAKAYAQATATSAATRPVTP
;
A
#
# COMPACT_ATOMS: atom_id res chain seq x y z
N LYS A 1 14.31 20.40 48.65
CA LYS A 1 15.20 21.23 47.82
C LYS A 1 15.59 20.36 46.63
N VAL A 2 15.42 20.87 45.42
CA VAL A 2 15.88 20.19 44.20
C VAL A 2 17.41 20.33 44.16
N PRO A 3 18.21 19.25 44.16
CA PRO A 3 19.66 19.34 44.08
C PRO A 3 20.13 19.91 42.73
N VAL A 4 21.20 20.70 42.75
CA VAL A 4 21.85 21.23 41.53
C VAL A 4 22.48 20.09 40.72
N GLY A 5 22.40 20.15 39.39
CA GLY A 5 23.02 19.19 38.47
C GLY A 5 22.23 17.90 38.22
N GLN A 6 20.95 17.87 38.58
CA GLN A 6 20.04 16.73 38.36
C GLN A 6 19.01 17.05 37.26
N THR A 7 18.55 16.03 36.55
CA THR A 7 17.54 16.15 35.47
C THR A 7 16.18 15.63 35.95
N TYR A 8 15.12 16.38 35.66
CA TYR A 8 13.74 16.05 36.03
C TYR A 8 12.81 16.20 34.82
N ALA A 9 11.71 15.44 34.80
CA ALA A 9 10.68 15.61 33.79
C ALA A 9 9.89 16.91 34.05
N VAL A 10 9.88 17.80 33.06
CA VAL A 10 9.05 19.02 33.06
C VAL A 10 7.65 18.65 32.59
N SER A 11 6.63 19.05 33.36
CA SER A 11 5.22 18.80 33.04
C SER A 11 4.52 20.01 32.42
N ASP A 12 5.05 21.21 32.67
CA ASP A 12 4.59 22.47 32.08
C ASP A 12 5.76 23.45 32.05
N ASP A 13 6.05 24.01 30.88
CA ASP A 13 7.18 24.90 30.62
C ASP A 13 6.77 26.37 30.38
N ASP A 14 5.48 26.73 30.50
CA ASP A 14 4.99 28.09 30.28
C ASP A 14 4.16 28.64 31.46
N VAL A 15 4.61 28.35 32.68
CA VAL A 15 3.98 28.90 33.89
C VAL A 15 4.50 30.32 34.15
N ALA A 16 3.73 31.33 33.76
CA ALA A 16 4.03 32.74 34.05
C ALA A 16 3.40 33.20 35.39
N THR A 17 4.19 33.21 36.47
CA THR A 17 3.75 33.67 37.81
C THR A 17 4.96 34.12 38.62
N ASP A 18 4.89 35.26 39.34
CA ASP A 18 6.04 35.70 40.15
C ASP A 18 6.17 34.90 41.46
N TYR A 19 5.07 34.29 41.95
CA TYR A 19 5.04 33.68 43.28
C TYR A 19 3.77 32.85 43.55
N TYR A 20 3.91 31.56 43.86
CA TYR A 20 2.83 30.73 44.43
C TYR A 20 2.97 30.66 45.96
N ARG A 21 2.10 31.37 46.70
CA ARG A 21 2.00 31.23 48.17
C ARG A 21 0.56 30.99 48.58
N ALA A 22 0.22 29.75 48.90
CA ALA A 22 -0.97 29.45 49.69
C ALA A 22 -0.73 29.93 51.12
N THR A 23 -1.51 30.90 51.61
CA THR A 23 -1.46 31.35 53.01
C THR A 23 -2.13 30.35 53.96
N THR A 24 -2.99 29.47 53.45
CA THR A 24 -3.60 28.35 54.16
C THR A 24 -3.79 27.17 53.20
N PHE A 25 -3.38 25.96 53.60
CA PHE A 25 -3.68 24.73 52.88
C PHE A 25 -4.57 23.87 53.77
N ASN A 26 -5.87 23.84 53.51
CA ASN A 26 -6.86 23.11 54.33
C ASN A 26 -7.56 21.97 53.58
N GLY A 27 -7.13 21.62 52.36
CA GLY A 27 -7.71 20.52 51.58
C GLY A 27 -9.07 20.81 50.92
N SER A 28 -9.58 22.04 50.99
CA SER A 28 -10.82 22.44 50.29
C SER A 28 -10.58 22.77 48.81
N ALA A 29 -11.63 22.70 47.99
CA ALA A 29 -11.58 23.07 46.57
C ALA A 29 -11.06 24.52 46.36
N PRO A 30 -10.34 24.80 45.26
CA PRO A 30 -9.44 25.95 45.14
C PRO A 30 -10.21 27.26 44.93
N GLY A 31 -10.51 27.97 46.02
CA GLY A 31 -11.19 29.27 45.99
C GLY A 31 -10.30 30.47 46.34
N ASP A 32 -9.06 30.21 46.75
CA ASP A 32 -8.18 31.15 47.45
C ASP A 32 -6.75 31.19 46.85
N ARG A 33 -6.62 30.87 45.56
CA ARG A 33 -5.39 31.08 44.80
C ARG A 33 -5.40 32.48 44.19
N THR A 34 -4.45 33.32 44.58
CA THR A 34 -4.15 34.57 43.87
C THR A 34 -2.90 34.35 43.05
N ASP A 35 -3.06 34.22 41.73
CA ASP A 35 -1.91 34.27 40.81
C ASP A 35 -1.45 35.71 40.70
N LEU A 36 -0.32 36.02 41.32
CA LEU A 36 0.39 37.27 41.07
C LEU A 36 1.05 37.14 39.70
N LYS A 37 0.40 37.71 38.68
CA LYS A 37 0.96 37.76 37.32
C LYS A 37 2.25 38.57 37.34
N GLY A 38 3.32 37.85 37.08
CA GLY A 38 4.68 38.31 37.26
C GLY A 38 5.48 38.53 35.98
N GLN A 39 6.73 38.99 36.13
CA GLN A 39 7.72 39.01 35.04
C GLN A 39 8.54 37.71 34.96
N ASP A 40 8.62 36.94 36.06
CA ASP A 40 9.38 35.70 36.09
C ASP A 40 8.58 34.51 35.52
N ARG A 41 9.25 33.67 34.72
CA ARG A 41 8.73 32.40 34.20
C ARG A 41 9.24 31.25 35.07
N TYR A 42 8.38 30.26 35.32
CA TYR A 42 8.70 29.04 36.07
C TYR A 42 8.38 27.79 35.26
N TYR A 43 9.07 26.69 35.59
CA TYR A 43 8.75 25.36 35.09
C TYR A 43 8.16 24.52 36.21
N GLN A 44 7.09 23.77 35.91
CA GLN A 44 6.52 22.78 36.81
C GLN A 44 7.19 21.43 36.55
N LEU A 45 7.74 20.80 37.61
CA LEU A 45 8.37 19.49 37.52
C LEU A 45 7.84 18.54 38.60
N TRP A 46 7.90 17.25 38.30
CA TRP A 46 7.62 16.18 39.26
C TRP A 46 8.88 15.76 39.99
N TYR A 47 8.93 15.95 41.30
CA TYR A 47 9.95 15.44 42.20
C TYR A 47 9.35 14.35 43.08
N ALA A 48 9.61 13.09 42.73
CA ALA A 48 8.94 11.93 43.33
C ALA A 48 7.41 12.09 43.29
N HIS A 49 6.73 12.09 44.45
CA HIS A 49 5.28 12.28 44.55
C HIS A 49 4.85 13.75 44.69
N ARG A 50 5.74 14.72 44.49
CA ARG A 50 5.48 16.15 44.69
C ARG A 50 5.64 16.93 43.39
N GLN A 51 4.77 17.91 43.19
CA GLN A 51 4.95 18.95 42.18
C GLN A 51 5.76 20.09 42.80
N VAL A 52 6.77 20.58 42.08
CA VAL A 52 7.58 21.73 42.47
C VAL A 52 7.71 22.70 41.30
N PHE A 53 7.91 23.97 41.60
CA PHE A 53 8.15 25.02 40.62
C PHE A 53 9.57 25.55 40.79
N VAL A 54 10.29 25.71 39.68
CA VAL A 54 11.65 26.26 39.63
C VAL A 54 11.68 27.42 38.64
N ARG A 55 12.48 28.45 38.91
CA ARG A 55 12.60 29.58 37.99
C ARG A 55 13.21 29.10 36.68
N ALA A 56 12.63 29.53 35.56
CA ALA A 56 13.12 29.19 34.23
C ALA A 56 14.57 29.66 34.01
N ALA A 57 14.95 30.80 34.59
CA ALA A 57 16.32 31.32 34.51
C ALA A 57 17.37 30.44 35.22
N ASP A 58 16.94 29.55 36.12
CA ASP A 58 17.81 28.65 36.89
C ASP A 58 17.87 27.22 36.28
N VAL A 59 17.24 27.00 35.13
CA VAL A 59 17.11 25.67 34.50
C VAL A 59 17.43 25.72 33.01
N ASP A 60 18.33 24.84 32.59
CA ASP A 60 18.51 24.53 31.18
C ASP A 60 17.46 23.50 30.75
N LEU A 61 16.55 23.89 29.85
CA LEU A 61 15.66 22.93 29.20
C LEU A 61 16.46 22.07 28.22
N HIS A 62 16.26 20.76 28.33
CA HIS A 62 16.75 19.80 27.36
C HIS A 62 15.55 19.09 26.75
N ASP A 63 15.62 18.84 25.44
CA ASP A 63 14.68 17.94 24.80
C ASP A 63 14.68 16.59 25.50
N ALA A 64 13.50 15.99 25.62
CA ALA A 64 13.38 14.62 26.11
C ALA A 64 14.31 13.71 25.31
N GLN A 65 15.30 13.12 26.00
CA GLN A 65 16.24 12.16 25.39
C GLN A 65 15.45 10.90 25.00
N ARG A 66 15.02 10.84 23.74
CA ARG A 66 14.30 9.68 23.22
C ARG A 66 15.23 8.47 23.21
N SER A 67 14.73 7.35 23.73
CA SER A 67 15.51 6.12 23.76
C SER A 67 15.58 5.51 22.35
N PRO A 68 16.72 4.92 21.95
CA PRO A 68 16.82 4.28 20.64
C PRO A 68 16.06 2.96 20.63
N VAL A 69 15.28 2.69 19.59
CA VAL A 69 14.71 1.36 19.30
C VAL A 69 15.51 0.75 18.17
N SER A 70 15.58 -0.58 18.10
CA SER A 70 16.36 -1.29 17.09
C SER A 70 15.56 -2.47 16.55
N SER A 71 15.66 -2.74 15.24
CA SER A 71 15.06 -3.92 14.64
C SER A 71 15.75 -5.19 15.14
N THR A 72 14.95 -6.18 15.55
CA THR A 72 15.42 -7.51 15.98
C THR A 72 15.12 -8.58 14.94
N THR A 73 14.04 -8.41 14.18
CA THR A 73 13.74 -9.16 12.95
C THR A 73 13.38 -8.14 11.88
N PRO A 74 14.01 -8.20 10.69
CA PRO A 74 13.76 -7.23 9.64
C PRO A 74 12.32 -7.35 9.09
N PRO A 75 11.80 -6.28 8.45
CA PRO A 75 10.56 -6.33 7.68
C PRO A 75 10.57 -7.43 6.62
N VAL A 76 9.38 -7.98 6.31
CA VAL A 76 9.22 -9.00 5.27
C VAL A 76 8.14 -8.58 4.29
N ILE A 77 8.43 -8.75 2.99
CA ILE A 77 7.44 -8.59 1.93
C ILE A 77 6.78 -9.95 1.66
N SER A 78 5.45 -9.95 1.65
CA SER A 78 4.62 -11.07 1.23
C SER A 78 3.84 -10.73 -0.05
N GLY A 79 3.35 -11.77 -0.75
CA GLY A 79 2.72 -11.63 -2.06
C GLY A 79 3.66 -12.03 -3.20
N SER A 80 3.16 -11.92 -4.43
CA SER A 80 3.93 -12.23 -5.64
C SER A 80 4.29 -10.94 -6.35
N ALA A 81 5.59 -10.68 -6.53
CA ALA A 81 6.09 -9.54 -7.26
C ALA A 81 5.75 -9.69 -8.74
N LYS A 82 4.62 -9.11 -9.15
CA LYS A 82 4.16 -9.04 -10.53
C LYS A 82 3.39 -7.77 -10.78
N VAL A 83 3.35 -7.30 -12.02
CA VAL A 83 2.61 -6.09 -12.39
C VAL A 83 1.13 -6.23 -12.03
N GLY A 84 0.61 -5.23 -11.32
CA GLY A 84 -0.75 -5.20 -10.79
C GLY A 84 -1.02 -6.18 -9.65
N GLY A 85 -0.05 -6.98 -9.22
CA GLY A 85 -0.12 -7.82 -8.01
C GLY A 85 0.13 -7.00 -6.75
N GLU A 86 -0.46 -7.39 -5.63
CA GLU A 86 -0.28 -6.69 -4.36
C GLU A 86 0.87 -7.31 -3.55
N LEU A 87 1.74 -6.44 -3.04
CA LEU A 87 2.77 -6.75 -2.07
C LEU A 87 2.38 -6.14 -0.73
N ALA A 88 2.56 -6.89 0.35
CA ALA A 88 2.26 -6.45 1.71
C ALA A 88 3.50 -6.55 2.60
N ALA A 89 3.82 -5.47 3.30
CA ALA A 89 4.93 -5.39 4.24
C ALA A 89 4.48 -5.79 5.65
N SER A 90 5.24 -6.68 6.29
CA SER A 90 5.22 -6.83 7.74
C SER A 90 6.29 -5.92 8.35
N PRO A 91 6.02 -5.25 9.50
CA PRO A 91 6.97 -4.32 10.10
C PRO A 91 8.17 -4.99 10.79
N GLY A 92 8.20 -6.32 10.84
CA GLY A 92 9.21 -7.07 11.59
C GLY A 92 9.00 -7.01 13.10
N THR A 93 10.06 -7.24 13.87
CA THR A 93 10.05 -7.10 15.34
C THR A 93 11.13 -6.12 15.79
N TRP A 94 10.88 -5.47 16.91
CA TRP A 94 11.71 -4.38 17.43
C TRP A 94 12.03 -4.62 18.91
N SER A 95 13.13 -4.06 19.40
CA SER A 95 13.62 -4.26 20.77
C SER A 95 12.69 -3.72 21.85
N ARG A 96 11.71 -2.89 21.47
CA ARG A 96 10.64 -2.36 22.32
C ARG A 96 9.32 -2.33 21.56
N GLN A 97 8.22 -2.31 22.29
CA GLN A 97 6.90 -2.02 21.70
C GLN A 97 6.84 -0.55 21.30
N VAL A 98 6.39 -0.28 20.07
CA VAL A 98 6.25 1.06 19.49
C VAL A 98 4.81 1.28 19.04
N ALA A 99 4.38 2.54 19.00
CA ALA A 99 3.01 2.92 18.68
C ALA A 99 2.67 2.82 17.18
N GLY A 100 3.65 3.00 16.29
CA GLY A 100 3.39 3.08 14.87
C GLY A 100 4.62 2.91 13.98
N PHE A 101 4.34 2.78 12.68
CA PHE A 101 5.33 2.67 11.62
C PHE A 101 4.91 3.48 10.41
N THR A 102 5.90 4.03 9.72
CA THR A 102 5.76 4.55 8.35
C THR A 102 6.53 3.64 7.39
N TYR A 103 6.08 3.63 6.13
CA TYR A 103 6.66 2.79 5.09
C TYR A 103 7.22 3.67 3.97
N GLN A 104 8.23 3.15 3.28
CA GLN A 104 8.67 3.68 2.00
C GLN A 104 9.09 2.51 1.11
N TRP A 105 8.44 2.37 -0.04
CA TRP A 105 8.78 1.34 -1.02
C TRP A 105 9.86 1.83 -1.98
N TYR A 106 10.73 0.91 -2.40
CA TYR A 106 11.82 1.16 -3.33
C TYR A 106 11.78 0.15 -4.47
N VAL A 107 12.11 0.62 -5.67
CA VAL A 107 12.24 -0.20 -6.88
C VAL A 107 13.66 -0.01 -7.43
N ASP A 108 14.41 -1.11 -7.58
CA ASP A 108 15.84 -1.10 -7.91
C ASP A 108 16.66 -0.09 -7.09
N GLY A 109 16.38 -0.04 -5.78
CA GLY A 109 17.05 0.83 -4.83
C GLY A 109 16.64 2.31 -4.88
N THR A 110 15.73 2.70 -5.78
CA THR A 110 15.20 4.07 -5.86
C THR A 110 13.85 4.17 -5.15
N ALA A 111 13.68 5.18 -4.29
CA ALA A 111 12.42 5.39 -3.57
C ALA A 111 11.28 5.72 -4.55
N VAL A 112 10.14 5.06 -4.38
CA VAL A 112 8.94 5.33 -5.17
C VAL A 112 8.14 6.43 -4.48
N SER A 113 8.03 7.58 -5.15
CA SER A 113 7.32 8.75 -4.61
C SER A 113 5.88 8.40 -4.21
N GLY A 114 5.50 8.71 -2.97
CA GLY A 114 4.15 8.50 -2.43
C GLY A 114 3.82 7.05 -2.06
N ALA A 115 4.74 6.10 -2.24
CA ALA A 115 4.54 4.72 -1.82
C ALA A 115 4.85 4.55 -0.33
N THR A 116 3.96 5.07 0.52
CA THR A 116 4.12 5.12 1.98
C THR A 116 3.16 4.24 2.76
N GLU A 117 2.31 3.50 2.06
CA GLU A 117 1.37 2.55 2.66
C GLU A 117 2.08 1.24 3.03
N SER A 118 1.46 0.45 3.91
CA SER A 118 1.92 -0.90 4.26
C SER A 118 1.82 -1.90 3.10
N THR A 119 1.19 -1.49 2.00
CA THR A 119 1.07 -2.26 0.76
C THR A 119 1.59 -1.47 -0.43
N TYR A 120 2.00 -2.20 -1.47
CA TYR A 120 2.44 -1.64 -2.73
C TYR A 120 2.03 -2.53 -3.89
N ARG A 121 1.64 -1.93 -5.00
CA ARG A 121 1.16 -2.63 -6.19
C ARG A 121 2.06 -2.26 -7.37
N PRO A 122 3.05 -3.10 -7.75
CA PRO A 122 3.99 -2.77 -8.82
C PRO A 122 3.27 -2.41 -10.13
N GLY A 123 3.68 -1.31 -10.73
CA GLY A 123 3.18 -0.81 -12.00
C GLY A 123 3.94 -1.37 -13.21
N VAL A 124 3.53 -0.93 -14.40
CA VAL A 124 4.14 -1.38 -15.67
C VAL A 124 5.62 -1.01 -15.81
N GLU A 125 6.06 0.08 -15.15
CA GLU A 125 7.45 0.56 -15.21
C GLU A 125 8.37 -0.19 -14.25
N ASP A 126 7.81 -1.04 -13.39
CA ASP A 126 8.55 -1.83 -12.40
C ASP A 126 8.89 -3.23 -12.93
N LEU A 127 8.39 -3.60 -14.11
CA LEU A 127 8.62 -4.90 -14.73
C LEU A 127 10.12 -5.24 -14.79
N GLY A 128 10.48 -6.42 -14.29
CA GLY A 128 11.85 -6.91 -14.26
C GLY A 128 12.74 -6.31 -13.16
N LYS A 129 12.22 -5.37 -12.36
CA LYS A 129 12.95 -4.73 -11.27
C LYS A 129 12.68 -5.41 -9.94
N SER A 130 13.58 -5.24 -8.99
CA SER A 130 13.41 -5.74 -7.62
C SER A 130 12.69 -4.71 -6.74
N VAL A 131 11.88 -5.18 -5.79
CA VAL A 131 11.16 -4.31 -4.85
C VAL A 131 11.67 -4.57 -3.43
N LEU A 132 11.86 -3.53 -2.64
CA LEU A 132 12.07 -3.65 -1.19
C LEU A 132 11.25 -2.58 -0.45
N VAL A 133 11.06 -2.77 0.85
CA VAL A 133 10.38 -1.80 1.71
C VAL A 133 11.28 -1.42 2.88
N GLU A 134 11.31 -0.12 3.19
CA GLU A 134 11.87 0.41 4.42
C GLU A 134 10.73 0.73 5.38
N VAL A 135 10.88 0.27 6.61
CA VAL A 135 9.93 0.51 7.70
C VAL A 135 10.63 1.38 8.73
N THR A 136 10.04 2.53 9.04
CA THR A 136 10.57 3.49 10.01
C THR A 136 9.65 3.55 11.22
N VAL A 137 10.22 3.46 12.42
CA VAL A 137 9.48 3.66 13.68
C VAL A 137 8.92 5.07 13.71
N ASP A 138 7.60 5.16 13.89
CA ASP A 138 6.88 6.42 14.11
C ASP A 138 6.27 6.39 15.51
N ASP A 139 7.07 6.83 16.49
CA ASP A 139 6.68 6.89 17.88
C ASP A 139 7.31 8.12 18.54
N PRO A 140 6.52 9.04 19.12
CA PRO A 140 7.05 10.27 19.72
C PRO A 140 7.99 10.04 20.90
N TYR A 141 7.95 8.87 21.54
CA TYR A 141 8.81 8.54 22.69
C TYR A 141 10.16 7.96 22.30
N PHE A 142 10.34 7.56 21.03
CA PHE A 142 11.54 6.92 20.54
C PHE A 142 12.22 7.71 19.43
N THR A 143 13.54 7.52 19.33
CA THR A 143 14.30 8.07 18.20
C THR A 143 13.93 7.27 16.96
N ALA A 144 13.55 7.98 15.89
CA ALA A 144 13.20 7.35 14.62
C ALA A 144 14.37 6.50 14.12
N THR A 145 14.09 5.24 13.84
CA THR A 145 15.03 4.26 13.29
C THR A 145 14.31 3.44 12.24
N SER A 146 15.05 3.00 11.22
CA SER A 146 14.50 2.24 10.11
C SER A 146 15.16 0.89 9.92
N ALA A 147 14.44 -0.02 9.30
CA ALA A 147 14.93 -1.31 8.84
C ALA A 147 14.38 -1.60 7.44
N ARG A 148 15.15 -2.33 6.64
CA ARG A 148 14.77 -2.70 5.28
C ARG A 148 14.49 -4.19 5.18
N SER A 149 13.53 -4.55 4.34
CA SER A 149 13.32 -5.94 3.93
C SER A 149 14.43 -6.42 3.01
N ALA A 150 14.51 -7.74 2.82
CA ALA A 150 15.15 -8.29 1.63
C ALA A 150 14.41 -7.81 0.37
N ALA A 151 15.13 -7.70 -0.74
CA ALA A 151 14.53 -7.40 -2.04
C ALA A 151 13.77 -8.63 -2.56
N THR A 152 12.65 -8.40 -3.25
CA THR A 152 11.90 -9.45 -3.93
C THR A 152 12.67 -9.99 -5.13
N ALA A 153 12.23 -11.14 -5.65
CA ALA A 153 12.54 -11.49 -7.04
C ALA A 153 12.09 -10.37 -8.00
N PRO A 154 12.68 -10.29 -9.22
CA PRO A 154 12.24 -9.37 -10.25
C PRO A 154 10.73 -9.43 -10.49
N VAL A 155 10.09 -8.26 -10.61
CA VAL A 155 8.65 -8.15 -10.87
C VAL A 155 8.32 -8.85 -12.20
N ALA A 156 7.50 -9.90 -12.12
CA ALA A 156 7.04 -10.66 -13.26
C ALA A 156 5.92 -9.92 -14.04
N PRO A 157 5.61 -10.34 -15.28
CA PRO A 157 4.44 -9.83 -15.99
C PRO A 157 3.15 -10.07 -15.20
N GLY A 158 2.22 -9.12 -15.31
CA GLY A 158 0.86 -9.31 -14.81
C GLY A 158 0.10 -10.36 -15.61
N THR A 159 -1.08 -10.75 -15.12
CA THR A 159 -1.94 -11.75 -15.76
C THR A 159 -3.31 -11.18 -16.04
N PHE A 160 -3.92 -11.61 -17.14
CA PHE A 160 -5.33 -11.36 -17.42
C PHE A 160 -6.21 -12.46 -16.87
N THR A 161 -7.39 -12.08 -16.37
CA THR A 161 -8.49 -12.97 -16.00
C THR A 161 -9.66 -12.69 -16.92
N SER A 162 -10.23 -13.73 -17.55
CA SER A 162 -11.49 -13.62 -18.29
C SER A 162 -12.65 -13.73 -17.29
N ALA A 163 -13.37 -12.64 -17.07
CA ALA A 163 -14.53 -12.61 -16.18
C ALA A 163 -15.78 -13.13 -16.90
N GLU A 164 -15.96 -12.76 -18.17
CA GLU A 164 -16.95 -13.33 -19.08
C GLU A 164 -16.22 -13.85 -20.33
N PRO A 165 -16.44 -15.11 -20.74
CA PRO A 165 -15.76 -15.67 -21.89
C PRO A 165 -16.24 -15.05 -23.21
N PRO A 166 -15.47 -15.21 -24.30
CA PRO A 166 -15.92 -14.84 -25.64
C PRO A 166 -17.21 -15.57 -26.03
N ALA A 167 -18.01 -14.91 -26.87
CA ALA A 167 -19.27 -15.46 -27.36
C ALA A 167 -19.40 -15.28 -28.88
N VAL A 168 -20.10 -16.23 -29.52
CA VAL A 168 -20.48 -16.16 -30.93
C VAL A 168 -21.98 -15.96 -31.02
N THR A 169 -22.41 -14.98 -31.82
CA THR A 169 -23.82 -14.70 -32.09
C THR A 169 -24.09 -14.77 -33.59
N GLY A 170 -25.35 -15.03 -33.95
CA GLY A 170 -25.79 -15.25 -35.33
C GLY A 170 -26.28 -16.67 -35.57
N THR A 171 -26.91 -16.88 -36.73
CA THR A 171 -27.44 -18.19 -37.12
C THR A 171 -26.37 -18.97 -37.89
N PRO A 172 -25.98 -20.18 -37.46
CA PRO A 172 -24.99 -21.00 -38.16
C PRO A 172 -25.61 -21.60 -39.44
N LYS A 173 -25.65 -20.80 -40.51
CA LYS A 173 -26.21 -21.16 -41.81
C LYS A 173 -25.32 -20.62 -42.93
N ILE A 174 -25.10 -21.40 -43.99
CA ILE A 174 -24.30 -20.96 -45.15
C ILE A 174 -24.83 -19.62 -45.70
N GLY A 175 -23.91 -18.72 -46.04
CA GLY A 175 -24.20 -17.37 -46.51
C GLY A 175 -24.63 -16.39 -45.41
N ARG A 176 -24.58 -16.78 -44.13
CA ARG A 176 -24.81 -15.88 -42.98
C ARG A 176 -23.51 -15.55 -42.27
N THR A 177 -23.53 -14.42 -41.58
CA THR A 177 -22.39 -13.89 -40.82
C THR A 177 -22.56 -14.19 -39.33
N LEU A 178 -21.53 -14.77 -38.73
CA LEU A 178 -21.38 -14.86 -37.28
C LEU A 178 -20.61 -13.65 -36.76
N LYS A 179 -20.94 -13.20 -35.53
CA LYS A 179 -20.29 -12.08 -34.85
C LYS A 179 -19.67 -12.54 -33.54
N ALA A 180 -18.43 -12.13 -33.29
CA ALA A 180 -17.69 -12.39 -32.07
C ALA A 180 -17.85 -11.26 -31.05
N SER A 181 -18.17 -11.63 -29.81
CA SER A 181 -17.94 -10.81 -28.62
C SER A 181 -16.63 -11.23 -27.97
N PRO A 182 -15.74 -10.29 -27.59
CA PRO A 182 -14.46 -10.63 -26.96
C PRO A 182 -14.56 -11.15 -25.52
N GLY A 183 -15.74 -11.04 -24.90
CA GLY A 183 -15.91 -11.24 -23.46
C GLY A 183 -15.40 -10.05 -22.64
N THR A 184 -15.32 -10.22 -21.33
CA THR A 184 -14.77 -9.22 -20.40
C THR A 184 -13.51 -9.74 -19.73
N TRP A 185 -12.52 -8.86 -19.59
CA TRP A 185 -11.18 -9.18 -19.15
C TRP A 185 -10.72 -8.18 -18.09
N THR A 186 -10.03 -8.68 -17.06
CA THR A 186 -9.44 -7.86 -16.01
C THR A 186 -7.94 -8.16 -15.89
N PRO A 187 -7.07 -7.14 -15.94
CA PRO A 187 -7.37 -5.74 -16.29
C PRO A 187 -7.83 -5.60 -17.75
N SER A 188 -8.31 -4.40 -18.11
CA SER A 188 -8.70 -4.10 -19.49
C SER A 188 -7.50 -4.25 -20.43
N PRO A 189 -7.61 -5.04 -21.50
CA PRO A 189 -6.51 -5.24 -22.44
C PRO A 189 -6.35 -4.03 -23.37
N GLU A 190 -5.11 -3.76 -23.80
CA GLU A 190 -4.81 -2.72 -24.80
C GLU A 190 -5.11 -3.21 -26.22
N LYS A 191 -4.94 -4.51 -26.47
CA LYS A 191 -5.16 -5.14 -27.76
C LYS A 191 -5.93 -6.45 -27.63
N VAL A 192 -6.89 -6.63 -28.52
CA VAL A 192 -7.70 -7.84 -28.66
C VAL A 192 -7.63 -8.32 -30.11
N THR A 193 -7.38 -9.61 -30.30
CA THR A 193 -7.35 -10.25 -31.63
C THR A 193 -8.23 -11.49 -31.65
N TYR A 194 -8.72 -11.83 -32.84
CA TYR A 194 -9.66 -12.93 -33.06
C TYR A 194 -9.04 -13.96 -33.99
N GLN A 195 -9.42 -15.21 -33.81
CA GLN A 195 -9.15 -16.30 -34.74
C GLN A 195 -10.36 -17.22 -34.75
N TRP A 196 -11.07 -17.28 -35.87
CA TRP A 196 -12.18 -18.21 -36.03
C TRP A 196 -11.67 -19.64 -36.18
N LEU A 197 -12.41 -20.57 -35.60
CA LEU A 197 -12.12 -21.99 -35.56
C LEU A 197 -13.28 -22.76 -36.23
N ARG A 198 -12.94 -23.74 -37.06
CA ARG A 198 -13.86 -24.71 -37.64
C ARG A 198 -13.52 -26.08 -37.05
N ASP A 199 -14.46 -26.70 -36.33
CA ASP A 199 -14.26 -27.95 -35.59
C ASP A 199 -12.99 -27.93 -34.71
N GLY A 200 -12.74 -26.78 -34.07
CA GLY A 200 -11.58 -26.55 -33.20
C GLY A 200 -10.29 -26.16 -33.94
N VAL A 201 -10.25 -26.21 -35.27
CA VAL A 201 -9.07 -25.89 -36.09
C VAL A 201 -9.11 -24.45 -36.59
N PRO A 202 -8.02 -23.66 -36.48
CA PRO A 202 -7.98 -22.29 -37.01
C PRO A 202 -8.26 -22.20 -38.51
N VAL A 203 -9.20 -21.32 -38.88
CA VAL A 203 -9.47 -20.98 -40.28
C VAL A 203 -8.50 -19.90 -40.73
N ARG A 204 -7.64 -20.22 -41.71
CA ARG A 204 -6.58 -19.32 -42.18
C ARG A 204 -7.15 -17.95 -42.62
N GLY A 205 -6.62 -16.87 -42.06
CA GLY A 205 -7.00 -15.49 -42.40
C GLY A 205 -8.31 -15.01 -41.76
N ALA A 206 -9.05 -15.88 -41.05
CA ALA A 206 -10.28 -15.51 -40.37
C ALA A 206 -9.99 -14.85 -39.01
N THR A 207 -9.51 -13.60 -39.04
CA THR A 207 -9.10 -12.83 -37.85
C THR A 207 -9.99 -11.62 -37.54
N GLY A 208 -11.08 -11.45 -38.28
CA GLY A 208 -12.05 -10.37 -38.08
C GLY A 208 -12.99 -10.62 -36.90
N ARG A 209 -13.70 -9.57 -36.48
CA ARG A 209 -14.80 -9.66 -35.49
C ARG A 209 -16.02 -10.41 -36.04
N THR A 210 -16.07 -10.60 -37.36
CA THR A 210 -17.14 -11.29 -38.07
C THR A 210 -16.56 -12.43 -38.89
N TYR A 211 -17.39 -13.44 -39.17
CA TYR A 211 -17.05 -14.57 -40.02
C TYR A 211 -18.23 -14.96 -40.89
N ASP A 212 -18.03 -14.88 -42.20
CA ASP A 212 -19.03 -15.25 -43.19
C ASP A 212 -18.95 -16.76 -43.45
N LEU A 213 -20.07 -17.45 -43.24
CA LEU A 213 -20.17 -18.88 -43.40
C LEU A 213 -20.24 -19.24 -44.87
N THR A 214 -19.34 -20.11 -45.30
CA THR A 214 -19.21 -20.58 -46.68
C THR A 214 -19.63 -22.05 -46.79
N GLY A 215 -19.65 -22.58 -48.02
CA GLY A 215 -19.88 -24.02 -48.24
C GLY A 215 -18.86 -24.92 -47.52
N HIS A 216 -17.64 -24.43 -47.27
CA HIS A 216 -16.61 -25.17 -46.53
C HIS A 216 -16.92 -25.35 -45.04
N ASP A 217 -17.90 -24.62 -44.51
CA ASP A 217 -18.31 -24.70 -43.11
C ASP A 217 -19.48 -25.66 -42.89
N HIS A 218 -20.06 -26.23 -43.95
CA HIS A 218 -21.24 -27.10 -43.86
C HIS A 218 -21.02 -28.27 -42.88
N GLY A 219 -21.93 -28.41 -41.92
CA GLY A 219 -21.86 -29.45 -40.89
C GLY A 219 -20.83 -29.21 -39.79
N ALA A 220 -19.91 -28.25 -39.97
CA ALA A 220 -18.91 -27.91 -38.97
C ALA A 220 -19.51 -27.10 -37.83
N ARG A 221 -18.86 -27.15 -36.67
CA ARG A 221 -19.12 -26.23 -35.56
C ARG A 221 -18.11 -25.10 -35.60
N VAL A 222 -18.58 -23.87 -35.46
CA VAL A 222 -17.74 -22.68 -35.50
C VAL A 222 -17.57 -22.11 -34.08
N ALA A 223 -16.34 -21.73 -33.74
CA ALA A 223 -16.02 -21.03 -32.49
C ALA A 223 -15.06 -19.87 -32.78
N VAL A 224 -14.89 -18.96 -31.83
CA VAL A 224 -13.88 -17.90 -31.93
C VAL A 224 -12.91 -17.99 -30.76
N ARG A 225 -11.61 -18.01 -31.05
CA ARG A 225 -10.55 -17.80 -30.07
C ARG A 225 -10.21 -16.33 -30.01
N VAL A 226 -10.24 -15.77 -28.81
CA VAL A 226 -9.87 -14.38 -28.52
C VAL A 226 -8.54 -14.39 -27.79
N THR A 227 -7.64 -13.53 -28.22
CA THR A 227 -6.32 -13.33 -27.60
C THR A 227 -6.19 -11.89 -27.16
N VAL A 228 -5.81 -11.66 -25.91
CA VAL A 228 -5.67 -10.34 -25.29
C VAL A 228 -4.24 -10.07 -24.83
N SER A 229 -3.81 -8.81 -24.92
CA SER A 229 -2.46 -8.36 -24.55
C SER A 229 -2.44 -6.91 -24.08
N ALA A 230 -1.49 -6.57 -23.21
CA ALA A 230 -1.12 -5.21 -22.82
C ALA A 230 0.36 -5.16 -22.42
N LYS A 231 0.98 -3.97 -22.42
CA LYS A 231 2.35 -3.76 -21.92
C LYS A 231 2.53 -4.36 -20.52
N ALA A 232 3.60 -5.13 -20.32
CA ALA A 232 3.93 -5.77 -19.04
C ALA A 232 2.91 -6.79 -18.49
N TYR A 233 1.99 -7.27 -19.33
CA TYR A 233 1.11 -8.40 -19.03
C TYR A 233 1.42 -9.59 -19.93
N ALA A 234 1.37 -10.80 -19.38
CA ALA A 234 1.41 -12.01 -20.16
C ALA A 234 0.16 -12.12 -21.06
N GLN A 235 0.35 -12.50 -22.32
CA GLN A 235 -0.76 -12.70 -23.25
C GLN A 235 -1.69 -13.81 -22.75
N ALA A 236 -3.00 -13.61 -22.86
CA ALA A 236 -4.00 -14.60 -22.48
C ALA A 236 -4.95 -14.90 -23.64
N THR A 237 -5.53 -16.11 -23.64
CA THR A 237 -6.49 -16.53 -24.66
C THR A 237 -7.70 -17.20 -24.04
N ALA A 238 -8.88 -16.97 -24.60
CA ALA A 238 -10.09 -17.73 -24.29
C ALA A 238 -10.81 -18.10 -25.60
N THR A 239 -11.52 -19.22 -25.59
CA THR A 239 -12.30 -19.68 -26.76
C THR A 239 -13.77 -19.71 -26.40
N SER A 240 -14.63 -19.23 -27.29
CA SER A 240 -16.07 -19.29 -27.10
C SER A 240 -16.58 -20.73 -27.08
N ALA A 241 -17.79 -20.93 -26.57
CA ALA A 241 -18.56 -22.11 -26.92
C ALA A 241 -18.71 -22.20 -28.46
N ALA A 242 -18.72 -23.42 -28.98
CA ALA A 242 -18.94 -23.66 -30.41
C ALA A 242 -20.43 -23.57 -30.75
N THR A 243 -20.76 -23.11 -31.96
CA THR A 243 -22.13 -23.08 -32.45
C THR A 243 -22.72 -24.48 -32.59
N ARG A 244 -24.03 -24.54 -32.87
CA ARG A 244 -24.62 -25.72 -33.52
C ARG A 244 -23.97 -25.92 -34.91
N PRO A 245 -24.02 -27.15 -35.47
CA PRO A 245 -23.52 -27.41 -36.82
C PRO A 245 -24.13 -26.44 -37.84
N VAL A 246 -23.31 -25.98 -38.79
CA VAL A 246 -23.75 -25.07 -39.84
C VAL A 246 -24.70 -25.78 -40.79
N THR A 247 -25.90 -25.22 -40.97
CA THR A 247 -26.91 -25.76 -41.89
C THR A 247 -26.75 -25.18 -43.30
N PRO A 248 -27.32 -25.84 -44.32
CA PRO A 248 -27.51 -25.24 -45.65
C PRO A 248 -28.32 -23.94 -45.60
#